data_AF-A0A7S4EYX1-F1
#
_entry.id   AF-A0A7S4EYX1-F1
#
_cell.length_a   1.000
_cell.length_b   1.000
_cell.length_c   1.000
_cell.angle_alpha   90.00
_cell.angle_beta   90.00
_cell.angle_gamma   90.00
#
_symmetry.space_group_name_H-M   'P 1'
#
loop_
_entity.id
_entity.type
_entity.pdbx_description
1 polymer ?
#
loop_
_entity_poly.entity_id
_entity_poly.type
_entity_poly.pdbx_seq_one_letter_code
_entity_poly.pdbx_strand_id
1 'polypeptide(L)'
;LLSLLERNPLQLAREHNVPVFCNQWGVKYSVSEANGRFDYARDVAELFEDSRIHSTLWIWRSYRKSTWGFELVHEDISRQDSEDVQMMKLLNTVWSARQTAQPPLPSPPPQTSPSPHPPPPPPLPSPPSPSPLPTPPPPPRRSPLSPPAPRRIASPNPPPPSPSPSPPPPPPPPSPAPPSPPPPPSPSPPSPPPFFSSSDTAEQLDAATQ
;
A
#
# COMPACT_ATOMS: atom_id res chain seq x y z
N LEU A 1 1.72 -11.64 2.54
CA LEU A 1 2.22 -10.58 1.64
C LEU A 1 3.69 -10.84 1.27
N LEU A 2 4.56 -11.03 2.26
CA LEU A 2 5.98 -11.39 2.06
C LEU A 2 6.20 -12.49 1.02
N SER A 3 5.51 -13.64 1.13
CA SER A 3 5.67 -14.75 0.18
C SER A 3 5.33 -14.43 -1.28
N LEU A 4 4.46 -13.44 -1.54
CA LEU A 4 4.14 -12.98 -2.90
C LEU A 4 5.19 -12.00 -3.42
N LEU A 5 5.69 -11.10 -2.56
CA LEU A 5 6.71 -10.12 -2.92
C LEU A 5 8.10 -10.76 -3.09
N GLU A 6 8.43 -11.75 -2.27
CA GLU A 6 9.67 -12.53 -2.38
C GLU A 6 9.78 -13.23 -3.74
N ARG A 7 8.66 -13.75 -4.26
CA ARG A 7 8.66 -14.58 -5.45
C ARG A 7 8.80 -13.81 -6.76
N ASN A 8 8.26 -12.60 -6.90
CA ASN A 8 8.14 -12.00 -8.24
C ASN A 8 8.41 -10.50 -8.41
N PRO A 9 8.52 -9.67 -7.36
CA PRO A 9 9.34 -8.46 -7.54
C PRO A 9 10.74 -8.59 -6.95
N LEU A 10 10.90 -9.16 -5.75
CA LEU A 10 12.18 -9.14 -5.06
C LEU A 10 13.20 -10.16 -5.59
N GLN A 11 12.73 -11.29 -6.11
CA GLN A 11 13.60 -12.22 -6.81
C GLN A 11 14.20 -11.57 -8.07
N LEU A 12 13.36 -10.95 -8.92
CA LEU A 12 13.82 -10.25 -10.12
C LEU A 12 14.79 -9.11 -9.78
N ALA A 13 14.51 -8.34 -8.73
CA ALA A 13 15.38 -7.27 -8.27
C ALA A 13 16.79 -7.79 -7.94
N ARG A 14 16.88 -8.92 -7.24
CA ARG A 14 18.16 -9.53 -6.84
C ARG A 14 18.91 -10.14 -8.02
N GLU A 15 18.21 -10.85 -8.90
CA GLU A 15 18.81 -11.56 -10.04
C GLU A 15 19.28 -10.60 -11.14
N HIS A 16 18.55 -9.50 -11.37
CA HIS A 16 18.79 -8.60 -12.48
C HIS A 16 19.22 -7.19 -12.07
N ASN A 17 19.37 -6.92 -10.77
CA ASN A 17 19.70 -5.59 -10.22
C ASN A 17 18.76 -4.48 -10.75
N VAL A 18 17.47 -4.80 -10.87
CA VAL A 18 16.44 -3.87 -11.34
C VAL A 18 15.71 -3.23 -10.16
N PRO A 19 15.45 -1.91 -10.18
CA PRO A 19 14.68 -1.27 -9.13
C PRO A 19 13.23 -1.77 -9.17
N VAL A 20 12.65 -1.99 -7.98
CA VAL A 20 11.24 -2.37 -7.85
C VAL A 20 10.44 -1.15 -7.43
N PHE A 21 9.33 -0.93 -8.12
CA PHE A 21 8.36 0.10 -7.79
C PHE A 21 6.97 -0.51 -7.56
N CYS A 22 6.42 -0.34 -6.37
CA CYS A 22 5.02 -0.63 -6.08
C CYS A 22 4.16 0.57 -6.51
N ASN A 23 3.54 0.46 -7.68
CA ASN A 23 2.75 1.53 -8.26
C ASN A 23 1.59 1.99 -7.37
N GLN A 24 0.91 1.04 -6.71
CA GLN A 24 -0.26 1.35 -5.90
C GLN A 24 -0.37 0.39 -4.73
N TRP A 25 -0.56 0.96 -3.55
CA TRP A 25 -1.01 0.28 -2.36
C TRP A 25 -1.83 1.27 -1.52
N GLY A 26 -2.60 0.79 -0.57
CA GLY A 26 -3.38 1.68 0.27
C GLY A 26 -3.98 0.98 1.48
N VAL A 27 -4.57 1.80 2.35
CA VAL A 27 -5.24 1.34 3.57
C VAL A 27 -6.66 1.90 3.58
N LYS A 28 -7.64 1.05 3.84
CA LYS A 28 -9.05 1.46 3.86
C LYS A 28 -9.44 1.99 5.24
N TYR A 29 -9.92 3.23 5.32
CA TYR A 29 -10.27 3.87 6.59
C TYR A 29 -11.32 3.08 7.40
N SER A 30 -12.31 2.51 6.71
CA SER A 30 -13.38 1.73 7.35
C SER A 30 -12.90 0.44 8.05
N VAL A 31 -11.65 0.01 7.82
CA VAL A 31 -11.07 -1.13 8.55
C VAL A 31 -10.66 -0.61 9.92
N SER A 32 -11.24 -1.16 10.98
CA SER A 32 -10.91 -0.74 12.35
C SER A 32 -9.46 -1.08 12.72
N GLU A 33 -8.93 -0.38 13.72
CA GLU A 33 -7.63 -0.71 14.33
C GLU A 33 -7.61 -2.15 14.87
N ALA A 34 -8.69 -2.60 15.50
CA ALA A 34 -8.82 -3.97 16.03
C ALA A 34 -8.69 -5.05 14.94
N ASN A 35 -8.93 -4.70 13.67
CA ASN A 35 -8.74 -5.59 12.53
C ASN A 35 -7.33 -5.47 11.90
N GLY A 36 -6.37 -4.87 12.61
CA GLY A 36 -4.97 -4.79 12.19
C GLY A 36 -4.71 -3.74 11.12
N ARG A 37 -5.51 -2.67 11.05
CA ARG A 37 -5.33 -1.61 10.03
C ARG A 37 -3.94 -0.97 10.09
N PHE A 38 -3.50 -0.58 11.29
CA PHE A 38 -2.20 0.06 11.49
C PHE A 38 -1.05 -0.93 11.38
N ASP A 39 -1.25 -2.17 11.84
CA ASP A 39 -0.25 -3.23 11.71
C ASP A 39 0.03 -3.55 10.24
N TYR A 40 -1.03 -3.73 9.43
CA TYR A 40 -0.88 -3.88 7.99
C TYR A 40 -0.11 -2.73 7.34
N ALA A 41 -0.44 -1.49 7.70
CA ALA A 41 0.22 -0.31 7.13
C ALA A 41 1.70 -0.25 7.52
N ARG A 42 2.02 -0.56 8.78
CA ARG A 42 3.39 -0.63 9.30
C ARG A 42 4.17 -1.74 8.60
N ASP A 43 3.65 -2.96 8.56
CA ASP A 43 4.31 -4.12 7.98
C ASP A 43 4.63 -3.88 6.49
N VAL A 44 3.70 -3.30 5.74
CA VAL A 44 3.92 -2.96 4.32
C VAL A 44 5.00 -1.89 4.17
N ALA A 45 4.92 -0.82 4.96
CA ALA A 45 5.87 0.29 4.88
C ALA A 45 7.29 -0.17 5.29
N GLU A 46 7.42 -0.94 6.37
CA GLU A 46 8.69 -1.52 6.83
C GLU A 46 9.26 -2.47 5.78
N LEU A 47 8.43 -3.34 5.19
CA LEU A 47 8.86 -4.23 4.13
C LEU A 47 9.39 -3.49 2.89
N PHE A 48 8.74 -2.38 2.52
CA PHE A 48 9.18 -1.56 1.40
C PHE A 48 10.52 -0.89 1.67
N GLU A 49 10.71 -0.35 2.88
CA GLU A 49 11.98 0.23 3.31
C GLU A 49 13.10 -0.83 3.36
N ASP A 50 12.83 -1.97 4.00
CA ASP A 50 13.78 -3.07 4.16
C ASP A 50 14.24 -3.64 2.82
N SER A 51 13.31 -3.73 1.87
CA SER A 51 13.54 -4.28 0.55
C SER A 51 13.92 -3.24 -0.51
N ARG A 52 14.07 -1.96 -0.13
CA ARG A 52 14.29 -0.82 -1.04
C ARG A 52 13.29 -0.76 -2.20
N ILE A 53 12.03 -1.08 -1.92
CA ILE A 53 10.93 -0.94 -2.86
C ILE A 53 10.44 0.50 -2.81
N HIS A 54 10.57 1.22 -3.91
CA HIS A 54 9.91 2.51 -4.05
C HIS A 54 8.39 2.29 -4.16
N SER A 55 7.57 3.18 -3.60
CA SER A 55 6.12 3.00 -3.68
C SER A 55 5.37 4.31 -3.84
N THR A 56 4.14 4.22 -4.32
CA THR A 56 3.17 5.31 -4.26
C THR A 56 1.96 4.86 -3.47
N LEU A 57 1.69 5.57 -2.37
CA LEU A 57 0.48 5.36 -1.59
C LEU A 57 -0.70 5.93 -2.38
N TRP A 58 -1.64 5.07 -2.74
CA TRP A 58 -2.80 5.43 -3.51
C TRP A 58 -3.89 6.00 -2.61
N ILE A 59 -4.28 7.24 -2.86
CA ILE A 59 -5.37 7.91 -2.14
C ILE A 59 -6.54 8.05 -3.12
N TRP A 60 -7.61 7.29 -2.90
CA TRP A 60 -8.83 7.45 -3.67
C TRP A 60 -9.93 8.03 -2.78
N ARG A 61 -10.41 9.23 -3.15
CA ARG A 61 -11.55 9.88 -2.52
C ARG A 61 -12.85 9.26 -3.04
N SER A 62 -13.60 8.61 -2.17
CA SER A 62 -14.98 8.21 -2.46
C SER A 62 -15.95 9.17 -1.79
N TYR A 63 -16.57 10.03 -2.60
CA TYR A 63 -17.57 10.99 -2.10
C TYR A 63 -18.95 10.36 -1.87
N ARG A 64 -19.15 9.07 -2.22
CA ARG A 64 -20.43 8.38 -2.07
C ARG A 64 -20.25 6.91 -1.73
N LYS A 65 -20.56 6.60 -0.46
CA LYS A 65 -20.71 5.27 0.15
C LYS A 65 -19.41 4.47 0.25
N SER A 66 -19.19 3.98 1.46
CA SER A 66 -18.05 3.28 2.08
C SER A 66 -17.52 2.01 1.41
N THR A 67 -17.94 1.69 0.19
CA THR A 67 -17.61 0.41 -0.44
C THR A 67 -16.26 0.43 -1.15
N TRP A 68 -15.82 1.57 -1.70
CA TRP A 68 -14.66 1.62 -2.60
C TRP A 68 -13.73 2.77 -2.22
N GLY A 69 -12.45 2.51 -1.93
CA GLY A 69 -11.45 3.55 -1.67
C GLY A 69 -10.37 3.17 -0.66
N PHE A 70 -9.22 3.84 -0.78
CA PHE A 70 -8.18 3.90 0.23
C PHE A 70 -8.15 5.35 0.70
N GLU A 71 -8.68 5.59 1.90
CA GLU A 71 -9.07 6.91 2.37
C GLU A 71 -8.08 7.37 3.45
N LEU A 72 -7.04 8.09 3.04
CA LEU A 72 -6.33 8.98 3.97
C LEU A 72 -7.13 10.25 4.25
N VAL A 73 -7.97 10.64 3.30
CA VAL A 73 -8.95 11.71 3.44
C VAL A 73 -10.33 11.07 3.40
N HIS A 74 -11.15 11.28 4.42
CA HIS A 74 -12.48 10.70 4.59
C HIS A 74 -13.48 11.75 5.03
N GLU A 75 -14.76 11.52 4.73
CA GLU A 75 -15.84 12.38 5.24
C GLU A 75 -16.08 12.06 6.73
N ASP A 76 -16.09 13.08 7.58
CA ASP A 76 -16.36 12.94 9.01
C ASP A 76 -17.87 12.91 9.32
N ILE A 77 -18.21 12.82 10.62
CA ILE A 77 -19.60 12.79 11.09
C ILE A 77 -20.36 14.08 10.73
N SER A 78 -19.64 15.19 10.52
CA SER A 78 -20.16 16.50 10.15
C SER A 78 -20.25 16.71 8.63
N ARG A 79 -19.94 15.68 7.83
CA ARG A 79 -19.83 15.77 6.36
C ARG A 79 -18.73 16.72 5.86
N GLN A 80 -17.67 16.84 6.63
CA GLN A 80 -16.47 17.58 6.23
C GLN A 80 -15.35 16.61 5.87
N ASP A 81 -14.53 16.99 4.89
CA ASP A 81 -13.30 16.28 4.58
C ASP A 81 -12.37 16.35 5.79
N SER A 82 -11.95 15.19 6.29
CA SER A 82 -11.03 15.01 7.40
C SER A 82 -9.89 14.07 7.00
N GLU A 83 -8.78 14.15 7.71
CA GLU A 83 -7.57 13.38 7.41
C GLU A 83 -7.30 12.35 8.49
N ASP A 84 -6.83 11.17 8.10
CA ASP A 84 -6.36 10.16 9.05
C ASP A 84 -4.94 10.51 9.54
N VAL A 85 -4.90 11.43 10.51
CA VAL A 85 -3.68 11.95 11.11
C VAL A 85 -2.83 10.83 11.73
N GLN A 86 -3.46 9.80 12.31
CA GLN A 86 -2.74 8.70 12.95
C GLN A 86 -2.02 7.83 11.91
N MET A 87 -2.69 7.50 10.81
CA MET A 87 -2.08 6.78 9.70
C MET A 87 -0.91 7.57 9.11
N MET A 88 -1.08 8.87 8.87
CA MET A 88 0.01 9.71 8.35
C MET A 88 1.20 9.76 9.32
N LYS A 89 0.95 9.90 10.62
CA LYS A 89 2.02 9.90 11.64
C LYS A 89 2.77 8.57 11.67
N LEU A 90 2.06 7.45 11.55
CA LEU A 90 2.66 6.11 11.48
C LEU A 90 3.58 5.99 10.26
N LEU A 91 3.09 6.34 9.06
CA LEU A 91 3.87 6.25 7.83
C LEU A 91 5.09 7.17 7.85
N ASN A 92 4.92 8.41 8.32
CA ASN A 92 6.04 9.35 8.48
C ASN A 92 7.10 8.81 9.45
N THR A 93 6.70 8.10 10.51
CA THR A 93 7.65 7.51 11.46
C THR A 93 8.50 6.44 10.78
N VAL A 94 7.87 5.52 10.04
CA VAL A 94 8.57 4.44 9.32
C VAL A 94 9.54 5.00 8.28
N TRP A 95 9.07 5.93 7.44
CA TRP A 95 9.89 6.49 6.36
C TRP A 95 11.00 7.43 6.86
N SER A 96 10.80 8.12 7.98
CA SER A 96 11.81 9.02 8.53
C SER A 96 12.90 8.28 9.29
N ALA A 97 12.58 7.15 9.93
CA ALA A 97 13.54 6.37 10.72
C ALA A 97 14.73 5.86 9.88
N ARG A 98 14.54 5.64 8.57
CA ARG A 98 15.57 5.07 7.69
C ARG A 98 16.38 6.10 6.90
N GLN A 99 15.86 7.32 6.71
CA GLN A 99 16.64 8.40 6.08
C GLN A 99 17.90 8.75 6.87
N THR A 100 17.90 8.53 8.19
CA THR A 100 19.05 8.80 9.06
C THR A 100 20.09 7.68 9.06
N ALA A 101 19.75 6.48 8.57
CA ALA A 101 20.58 5.29 8.68
C ALA A 101 21.33 4.94 7.38
N GLN A 102 21.10 5.66 6.28
CA GLN A 102 21.82 5.37 5.05
C GLN A 102 23.28 5.84 5.20
N PRO A 103 24.28 4.92 5.15
CA PRO A 103 25.67 5.35 5.16
C PRO A 103 25.89 6.32 3.99
N PRO A 104 26.70 7.38 4.19
CA PRO A 104 26.97 8.33 3.13
C PRO A 104 27.38 7.56 1.88
N LEU A 105 26.75 7.86 0.74
CA LEU A 105 27.15 7.23 -0.51
C LEU A 105 28.67 7.35 -0.61
N PRO A 106 29.38 6.25 -0.97
CA PRO A 106 30.81 6.33 -1.20
C PRO A 106 31.04 7.49 -2.17
N SER A 107 31.93 8.42 -1.78
CA SER A 107 32.23 9.58 -2.59
C SER A 107 32.48 9.10 -4.02
N PRO A 108 31.84 9.71 -5.04
CA PRO A 108 32.09 9.32 -6.41
C PRO A 108 33.61 9.32 -6.62
N PRO A 109 34.17 8.32 -7.33
CA PRO A 109 35.60 8.28 -7.58
C PRO A 109 36.02 9.63 -8.15
N PRO A 110 37.19 10.17 -7.76
CA PRO A 110 37.66 11.47 -8.23
C PRO A 110 37.54 11.47 -9.74
N GLN A 111 36.71 12.38 -10.28
CA GLN A 111 36.60 12.57 -11.71
C GLN A 111 38.00 12.82 -12.22
N THR A 112 38.57 11.84 -12.92
CA THR A 112 39.77 12.06 -13.73
C THR A 112 39.44 13.23 -14.62
N SER A 113 40.29 14.27 -14.60
CA SER A 113 40.11 15.48 -15.40
C SER A 113 39.57 15.11 -16.78
N PRO A 114 38.48 15.75 -17.23
CA PRO A 114 37.90 15.42 -18.52
C PRO A 114 39.00 15.45 -19.56
N SER A 115 39.19 14.34 -20.27
CA SER A 115 40.04 14.35 -21.46
C SER A 115 39.60 15.54 -22.32
N PRO A 116 40.55 16.30 -22.90
CA PRO A 116 40.24 17.43 -23.74
C PRO A 116 39.17 16.99 -24.74
N HIS A 117 38.03 17.69 -24.69
CA HIS A 117 36.90 17.40 -25.54
C HIS A 117 37.41 17.36 -26.99
N PRO A 118 37.18 16.28 -27.75
CA PRO A 118 37.50 16.30 -29.16
C PRO A 118 36.81 17.51 -29.79
N PRO A 119 37.47 18.20 -30.75
CA PRO A 119 36.87 19.33 -31.43
C PRO A 119 35.48 18.94 -31.93
N PRO A 120 34.49 19.84 -31.83
CA PRO A 120 33.14 19.54 -32.30
C PRO A 120 33.23 19.06 -33.76
N PRO A 121 32.54 17.97 -34.12
CA PRO A 121 32.47 17.54 -35.51
C PRO A 121 31.95 18.70 -36.36
N PRO A 122 32.40 18.82 -37.63
CA PRO A 122 31.87 19.83 -38.53
C PRO A 122 30.34 19.71 -38.57
N PRO A 123 29.62 20.84 -38.66
CA PRO A 123 28.16 20.83 -38.73
C PRO A 123 27.72 19.91 -39.87
N LEU A 124 26.88 18.93 -39.56
CA LEU A 124 26.26 18.12 -40.60
C LEU A 124 25.49 19.05 -41.55
N PRO A 125 25.51 18.77 -42.87
CA PRO A 125 24.65 19.48 -43.81
C PRO A 125 23.21 19.39 -43.33
N SER A 126 22.52 20.54 -43.37
CA SER A 126 21.11 20.64 -42.98
C SER A 126 20.31 19.54 -43.70
N PRO A 127 19.47 18.78 -42.98
CA PRO A 127 18.62 17.80 -43.62
C PRO A 127 17.75 18.51 -44.68
N PRO A 128 17.46 17.85 -45.82
CA PRO A 128 16.58 18.41 -46.82
C PRO A 128 15.24 18.78 -46.16
N SER A 129 14.78 20.00 -46.47
CA SER A 129 13.52 20.51 -45.95
C SER A 129 12.41 19.46 -46.16
N PRO A 130 11.70 19.03 -45.10
CA PRO A 130 10.66 18.04 -45.25
C PRO A 130 9.64 18.55 -46.27
N SER A 131 9.33 17.72 -47.28
CA SER A 131 8.29 18.03 -48.25
C SER A 131 6.99 18.36 -47.51
N PRO A 132 6.24 19.38 -47.97
CA PRO A 132 5.03 19.81 -47.30
C PRO A 132 4.10 18.61 -47.09
N LEU A 133 3.69 18.40 -45.84
CA LEU A 133 2.73 17.38 -45.48
C LEU A 133 1.47 17.57 -46.33
N PRO A 134 0.92 16.53 -46.96
CA PRO A 134 -0.29 16.67 -47.77
C PRO A 134 -1.42 17.29 -46.93
N THR A 135 -1.99 18.37 -47.46
CA THR A 135 -3.12 19.07 -46.84
C THR A 135 -4.23 18.05 -46.55
N PRO A 136 -4.74 17.96 -45.31
CA PRO A 136 -5.84 17.06 -45.01
C PRO A 136 -7.03 17.38 -45.91
N PRO A 137 -7.77 16.36 -46.38
CA PRO A 137 -8.95 16.58 -47.21
C PRO A 137 -9.96 17.46 -46.47
N PRO A 138 -10.69 18.32 -47.19
CA PRO A 138 -11.72 19.15 -46.58
C PRO A 138 -12.74 18.26 -45.85
N PRO A 139 -13.21 18.68 -44.66
CA PRO A 139 -14.24 17.92 -43.96
C PRO A 139 -15.47 17.75 -44.86
N PRO A 140 -16.15 16.60 -44.80
CA PRO A 140 -17.34 16.36 -45.59
C PRO A 140 -18.38 17.46 -45.33
N ARG A 141 -18.87 18.07 -46.42
CA ARG A 141 -19.95 19.05 -46.41
C ARG A 141 -21.13 18.43 -45.65
N ARG A 142 -21.49 19.02 -44.50
CA ARG A 142 -22.70 18.64 -43.78
C ARG A 142 -23.89 18.84 -44.72
N SER A 143 -24.62 17.77 -44.98
CA SER A 143 -25.88 17.83 -45.72
C SER A 143 -26.82 18.87 -45.09
N PRO A 144 -27.62 19.59 -45.89
CA PRO A 144 -28.58 20.55 -45.38
C PRO A 144 -29.51 19.87 -44.37
N LEU A 145 -29.58 20.46 -43.18
CA LEU A 145 -30.52 20.10 -42.12
C LEU A 145 -31.92 19.98 -42.73
N SER A 146 -32.48 18.78 -42.68
CA SER A 146 -33.88 18.56 -43.00
C SER A 146 -34.75 19.45 -42.09
N PRO A 147 -35.90 19.94 -42.59
CA PRO A 147 -36.81 20.75 -41.78
C PRO A 147 -37.22 19.98 -40.51
N PRO A 148 -37.44 20.69 -39.39
CA PRO A 148 -37.86 20.05 -38.15
C PRO A 148 -39.17 19.30 -38.39
N ALA A 149 -39.14 17.98 -38.18
CA ALA A 149 -40.33 17.16 -38.23
C ALA A 149 -41.36 17.70 -37.23
N PRO A 150 -42.67 17.65 -37.56
CA PRO A 150 -43.73 18.05 -36.64
C PRO A 150 -43.56 17.29 -35.33
N ARG A 151 -43.52 18.03 -34.22
CA ARG A 151 -43.43 17.48 -32.86
C ARG A 151 -44.53 16.45 -32.68
N ARG A 152 -44.17 15.16 -32.82
CA ARG A 152 -45.01 14.07 -32.32
C ARG A 152 -45.08 14.27 -30.82
N ILE A 153 -46.29 14.51 -30.34
CA ILE A 153 -46.67 14.36 -28.94
C ILE A 153 -46.06 13.02 -28.51
N ALA A 154 -45.11 13.09 -27.57
CA ALA A 154 -44.42 11.92 -27.07
C ALA A 154 -45.48 10.93 -26.59
N SER A 155 -45.56 9.78 -27.25
CA SER A 155 -46.27 8.64 -26.70
C SER A 155 -45.78 8.42 -25.27
N PRO A 156 -46.68 8.13 -24.31
CA PRO A 156 -46.29 7.89 -22.93
C PRO A 156 -45.20 6.81 -22.92
N ASN A 157 -44.10 7.10 -22.21
CA ASN A 157 -43.03 6.13 -22.01
C ASN A 157 -43.66 4.79 -21.58
N PRO A 158 -43.26 3.66 -22.19
CA PRO A 158 -43.70 2.37 -21.70
C PRO A 158 -43.36 2.25 -20.22
N PRO A 159 -44.23 1.62 -19.41
CA PRO A 159 -43.92 1.39 -18.01
C PRO A 159 -42.56 0.64 -17.92
N PRO A 160 -41.74 0.95 -16.92
CA PRO A 160 -40.48 0.25 -16.72
C PRO A 160 -40.75 -1.26 -16.66
N PRO A 161 -39.86 -2.10 -17.22
CA PRO A 161 -39.99 -3.54 -17.11
C PRO A 161 -40.10 -3.91 -15.63
N SER A 162 -41.07 -4.77 -15.30
CA SER A 162 -41.25 -5.27 -13.93
C SER A 162 -39.92 -5.78 -13.40
N PRO A 163 -39.55 -5.43 -12.14
CA PRO A 163 -38.31 -5.91 -11.55
C PRO A 163 -38.29 -7.44 -11.63
N SER A 164 -37.19 -7.99 -12.15
CA SER A 164 -36.97 -9.44 -12.10
C SER A 164 -37.11 -9.91 -10.65
N PRO A 165 -37.79 -11.05 -10.41
CA PRO A 165 -37.91 -11.59 -9.06
C PRO A 165 -36.51 -11.78 -8.49
N SER A 166 -36.30 -11.27 -7.27
CA SER A 166 -35.04 -11.46 -6.57
C SER A 166 -34.76 -12.97 -6.44
N PRO A 167 -33.52 -13.42 -6.67
CA PRO A 167 -33.17 -14.82 -6.43
C PRO A 167 -33.50 -15.17 -4.97
N PRO A 168 -33.92 -16.41 -4.68
CA PRO A 168 -34.17 -16.85 -3.32
C PRO A 168 -32.89 -16.64 -2.48
N PRO A 169 -33.02 -16.30 -1.18
CA PRO A 169 -31.86 -16.19 -0.32
C PRO A 169 -31.10 -17.52 -0.29
N PRO A 170 -29.76 -17.49 -0.19
CA PRO A 170 -28.98 -18.71 0.02
C PRO A 170 -29.48 -19.43 1.30
N PRO A 171 -29.40 -20.77 1.34
CA PRO A 171 -29.71 -21.51 2.56
C PRO A 171 -28.83 -21.01 3.72
N PRO A 172 -29.36 -21.00 4.96
CA PRO A 172 -28.55 -20.64 6.12
C PRO A 172 -27.34 -21.57 6.22
N PRO A 173 -26.17 -21.06 6.67
CA PRO A 173 -25.02 -21.92 6.92
C PRO A 173 -25.40 -23.01 7.94
N PRO A 174 -24.80 -24.21 7.85
CA PRO A 174 -24.99 -25.25 8.85
C PRO A 174 -24.62 -24.71 10.23
N SER A 175 -25.40 -25.07 11.24
CA SER A 175 -25.08 -24.71 12.63
C SER A 175 -23.67 -25.18 12.97
N PRO A 176 -22.85 -24.35 13.65
CA PRO A 176 -21.54 -24.77 14.09
C PRO A 176 -21.67 -26.04 14.95
N ALA A 177 -20.76 -26.99 14.73
CA ALA A 177 -20.68 -28.17 15.58
C ALA A 177 -20.50 -27.73 17.04
N PRO A 178 -21.11 -28.43 18.01
CA PRO A 178 -20.89 -28.15 19.42
C PRO A 178 -19.38 -28.21 19.72
N PRO A 179 -18.86 -27.31 20.59
CA PRO A 179 -17.46 -27.33 20.96
C PRO A 179 -17.10 -28.69 21.56
N SER A 180 -15.94 -29.22 21.16
CA SER A 180 -15.36 -30.40 21.81
C SER A 180 -15.19 -30.12 23.31
N PRO A 181 -15.43 -31.13 24.18
CA PRO A 181 -15.18 -30.96 25.61
C PRO A 181 -13.71 -30.57 25.84
N PRO A 182 -13.43 -29.75 26.87
CA PRO A 182 -12.06 -29.37 27.19
C PRO A 182 -11.22 -30.63 27.49
N PRO A 183 -9.93 -30.64 27.12
CA PRO A 183 -9.04 -31.72 27.53
C PRO A 183 -8.98 -31.79 29.07
N PRO A 184 -8.79 -32.99 29.64
CA PRO A 184 -8.60 -33.14 31.07
C PRO A 184 -7.39 -32.30 31.54
N PRO A 185 -7.42 -31.76 32.77
CA PRO A 185 -6.29 -31.00 33.31
C PRO A 185 -5.03 -31.87 33.31
N SER A 186 -3.94 -31.32 32.78
CA SER A 186 -2.63 -31.94 32.88
C SER A 186 -2.25 -32.12 34.37
N PRO A 187 -1.65 -33.25 34.75
CA PRO A 187 -1.16 -33.44 36.11
C PRO A 187 -0.17 -32.33 36.47
N SER A 188 -0.33 -31.74 37.65
CA SER A 188 0.59 -30.73 38.15
C SER A 188 2.02 -31.30 38.23
N PRO A 189 3.04 -30.55 37.82
CA PRO A 189 4.42 -30.96 38.03
C PRO A 189 4.70 -31.09 39.53
N PRO A 190 5.55 -32.05 39.94
CA PRO A 190 5.95 -32.19 41.33
C PRO A 190 6.59 -30.89 41.83
N SER A 191 6.25 -30.48 43.05
CA SER A 191 6.83 -29.29 43.69
C SER A 191 8.36 -29.43 43.75
N PRO A 192 9.12 -28.37 43.42
CA PRO A 192 10.57 -28.40 43.58
C PRO A 192 10.94 -28.58 45.07
N PRO A 193 12.05 -29.28 45.36
CA PRO A 193 12.54 -29.38 46.73
C PRO A 193 12.90 -28.00 47.29
N PRO A 194 12.77 -27.78 48.61
CA PRO A 194 13.11 -26.52 49.24
C PRO A 194 14.59 -26.19 49.01
N PHE A 195 14.83 -24.98 48.47
CA PHE A 195 16.16 -24.43 48.29
C PHE A 195 16.72 -24.04 49.67
N PHE A 196 17.73 -24.76 50.15
CA PHE A 196 18.51 -24.35 51.33
C PHE A 196 19.45 -23.22 50.91
N SER A 197 19.21 -22.02 51.42
CA SER A 197 20.05 -20.84 51.21
C SER A 197 21.21 -20.85 52.22
N SER A 198 22.45 -21.02 51.75
CA SER A 198 23.66 -21.21 52.58
C SER A 198 24.31 -19.90 53.06
N SER A 199 23.55 -18.85 53.36
CA SER A 199 24.11 -17.51 53.60
C SER A 199 24.34 -17.12 55.07
N ASP A 200 24.30 -18.06 56.03
CA ASP A 200 24.30 -17.73 57.47
C ASP A 200 25.55 -18.22 58.24
N THR A 201 26.75 -18.15 57.65
CA THR A 201 27.97 -18.60 58.36
C THR A 201 29.21 -17.78 58.02
N ALA A 202 29.15 -16.47 58.26
CA ALA A 202 30.35 -15.63 58.18
C ALA A 202 30.25 -14.34 59.04
N GLU A 203 29.81 -14.41 60.30
CA GLU A 203 29.93 -13.25 61.20
C GLU A 203 30.00 -13.63 62.69
N GLN A 204 30.95 -14.51 63.05
CA GLN A 204 31.24 -14.75 64.47
C GLN A 204 32.68 -15.22 64.70
N LEU A 205 33.65 -14.36 64.40
CA LEU A 205 35.04 -14.59 64.80
C LEU A 205 35.83 -13.28 64.93
N ASP A 206 35.39 -12.40 65.84
CA ASP A 206 36.23 -11.28 66.31
C ASP A 206 35.73 -10.73 67.67
N ALA A 207 35.88 -11.51 68.74
CA ALA A 207 35.71 -11.02 70.12
C ALA A 207 36.32 -11.99 71.14
N ALA A 208 37.65 -12.21 71.11
CA ALA A 208 38.35 -12.85 72.22
C ALA A 208 39.88 -12.60 72.18
N THR A 209 40.32 -11.35 72.27
CA THR A 209 41.68 -11.02 72.74
C THR A 209 41.70 -9.63 73.37
N GLN A 210 41.33 -9.56 74.66
CA GLN A 210 41.92 -8.69 75.70
C GLN A 210 41.27 -8.96 77.05
#